data_AF-H8KTA0-F1
#
_entry.id   AF-H8KTA0-F1
#
_cell.length_a   1.000
_cell.length_b   1.000
_cell.length_c   1.000
_cell.angle_alpha   90.00
_cell.angle_beta   90.00
_cell.angle_gamma   90.00
#
_symmetry.space_group_name_H-M   'P 1'
#
loop_
_entity.id
_entity.type
_entity.pdbx_description
1 polymer ?
#
loop_
_entity_poly.entity_id
_entity_poly.type
_entity_poly.pdbx_seq_one_letter_code
_entity_poly.pdbx_strand_id
1 'polypeptide(L)'
;MMSTITITTSNNESTVETADKALAQKVVDVIQNGIHGFNTPSNTTNIQPEDNLSKIEKLFELKEKGVLTEEEFIQQKSKLLNQ
;
A
#
# COMPACT_ATOMS: atom_id res chain seq x y z
N MET A 1 -22.99 21.88 5.78
CA MET A 1 -22.21 22.57 4.72
C MET A 1 -21.92 21.54 3.65
N MET A 2 -22.14 21.86 2.37
CA MET A 2 -21.74 20.96 1.28
C MET A 2 -20.23 21.10 1.06
N SER A 3 -19.57 19.99 0.76
CA SER A 3 -18.15 19.89 0.44
C SER A 3 -18.03 19.50 -1.03
N THR A 4 -17.17 20.19 -1.76
CA THR A 4 -16.93 19.93 -3.18
C THR A 4 -15.48 19.53 -3.37
N ILE A 5 -15.26 18.43 -4.09
CA ILE A 5 -13.95 17.96 -4.51
C ILE A 5 -13.82 18.28 -6.00
N THR A 6 -12.79 19.01 -6.39
CA THR A 6 -12.49 19.32 -7.79
C THR A 6 -11.19 18.65 -8.19
N ILE A 7 -11.22 17.89 -9.28
CA ILE A 7 -10.08 17.19 -9.87
C ILE A 7 -9.84 17.80 -11.25
N THR A 8 -8.69 18.44 -11.42
CA THR A 8 -8.31 19.07 -12.69
C THR A 8 -7.12 18.32 -13.28
N THR A 9 -7.27 17.85 -14.52
CA THR A 9 -6.19 17.31 -15.35
C THR A 9 -5.84 18.30 -16.46
N SER A 10 -4.86 17.98 -17.30
CA SER A 10 -4.41 18.87 -18.38
C SER A 10 -5.50 19.24 -19.39
N ASN A 11 -6.56 18.45 -19.47
CA ASN A 11 -7.59 18.53 -20.51
C ASN A 11 -9.01 18.32 -19.98
N ASN A 12 -9.19 18.12 -18.68
CA ASN A 12 -10.50 17.86 -18.10
C ASN A 12 -10.60 18.41 -16.67
N GLU A 13 -11.80 18.85 -16.29
CA GLU A 13 -12.15 19.19 -14.91
C GLU A 13 -13.34 18.34 -14.50
N SER A 14 -13.28 17.76 -13.31
CA SER A 14 -14.36 16.94 -12.76
C SER A 14 -14.63 17.30 -11.32
N THR A 15 -15.90 17.49 -10.99
CA THR A 15 -16.34 17.89 -9.66
C THR A 15 -17.17 16.77 -9.02
N VAL A 16 -17.01 16.62 -7.71
CA VAL A 16 -17.80 15.71 -6.88
C VAL A 16 -18.33 16.50 -5.70
N GLU A 17 -19.65 16.62 -5.59
CA GLU A 17 -20.31 17.29 -4.47
C GLU A 17 -20.79 16.26 -3.45
N THR A 18 -20.48 16.50 -2.18
CA THR A 18 -20.92 15.66 -1.06
C THR A 18 -21.29 16.52 0.14
N ALA A 19 -22.36 16.17 0.85
CA ALA A 19 -22.75 16.87 2.07
C ALA A 19 -21.87 16.48 3.28
N ASP A 20 -21.10 15.40 3.17
CA ASP A 20 -20.30 14.85 4.25
C ASP A 20 -18.82 15.25 4.08
N LYS A 21 -18.35 16.10 5.00
CA LYS A 21 -16.96 16.58 5.03
C LYS A 21 -15.94 15.48 5.38
N ALA A 22 -16.31 14.54 6.25
CA ALA A 22 -15.41 13.47 6.65
C ALA A 22 -15.19 12.49 5.49
N LEU A 23 -16.26 12.18 4.75
CA LEU A 23 -16.17 11.40 3.53
C LEU A 23 -15.36 12.15 2.45
N ALA A 24 -15.59 13.47 2.31
CA ALA A 24 -14.84 14.28 1.36
C ALA A 24 -13.33 14.22 1.61
N GLN A 25 -12.92 14.36 2.87
CA GLN A 25 -11.52 14.29 3.27
C GLN A 25 -10.92 12.92 2.96
N LYS A 26 -11.64 11.83 3.28
CA LYS A 26 -11.17 10.47 3.01
C LYS A 26 -10.93 10.21 1.52
N VAL A 27 -11.79 10.74 0.65
CA VAL A 27 -11.61 10.64 -0.81
C VAL A 27 -10.38 11.42 -1.26
N VAL A 28 -10.19 12.64 -0.74
CA VAL A 28 -9.00 13.45 -1.03
C VAL A 28 -7.72 12.75 -0.61
N ASP A 29 -7.69 12.16 0.59
CA ASP A 29 -6.53 11.43 1.11
C ASP A 29 -6.18 10.22 0.23
N VAL A 30 -7.19 9.45 -0.21
CA VAL A 30 -6.99 8.32 -1.13
C VAL A 30 -6.41 8.79 -2.47
N ILE A 31 -6.93 9.88 -3.04
CA ILE A 31 -6.44 10.43 -4.31
C ILE A 31 -4.98 10.90 -4.16
N GLN A 32 -4.67 11.67 -3.11
CA GLN A 32 -3.30 12.16 -2.87
C GLN A 32 -2.31 11.02 -2.63
N ASN A 33 -2.71 9.99 -1.87
CA ASN A 33 -1.88 8.81 -1.64
C ASN A 33 -1.66 8.00 -2.92
N GLY A 34 -2.67 7.89 -3.80
CA GLY A 34 -2.52 7.25 -5.10
C GLY A 34 -1.58 8.01 -6.04
N ILE A 35 -1.58 9.34 -5.99
CA ILE A 35 -0.67 10.19 -6.79
C ILE A 35 0.77 10.11 -6.24
N HIS A 36 0.96 10.16 -4.92
CA HIS A 36 2.29 10.12 -4.30
C HIS A 36 2.90 8.70 -4.23
N GLY A 37 2.06 7.67 -4.13
CA GLY A 37 2.46 6.26 -4.04
C GLY A 37 2.98 5.66 -5.35
N PHE A 38 2.84 6.34 -6.49
CA PHE A 38 3.43 5.88 -7.75
C PHE A 38 4.95 6.06 -7.80
N ASN A 39 5.51 7.02 -7.03
CA ASN A 39 6.94 7.35 -7.05
C ASN A 39 7.69 7.02 -5.75
N THR A 40 7.03 6.37 -4.77
CA THR A 40 7.70 5.93 -3.53
C THR A 40 7.23 4.53 -3.16
N PRO A 41 8.13 3.62 -2.73
CA PRO A 41 7.73 2.34 -2.18
C PRO A 41 6.95 2.60 -0.88
N SER A 42 5.63 2.63 -1.02
CA SER A 42 4.72 2.85 0.10
C SER A 42 4.69 1.61 0.97
N ASN A 43 5.27 1.71 2.18
CA ASN A 43 4.84 0.93 3.34
C ASN A 43 3.40 1.33 3.68
N THR A 44 2.44 0.86 2.89
CA THR A 44 1.03 0.84 3.29
C THR A 44 0.74 -0.58 3.71
N THR A 45 0.25 -0.74 4.93
CA THR A 45 -0.33 -1.98 5.46
C THR A 45 -1.59 -2.30 4.65
N ASN A 46 -1.40 -2.74 3.40
CA ASN A 46 -2.42 -3.31 2.56
C ASN A 46 -2.53 -4.77 3.01
N ILE A 47 -3.70 -5.14 3.54
CA ILE A 47 -4.10 -6.54 3.61
C ILE A 47 -4.47 -6.95 2.18
N GLN A 48 -3.46 -6.97 1.31
CA GLN A 48 -3.42 -7.81 0.12
C GLN A 48 -3.23 -9.24 0.65
N PRO A 49 -3.74 -10.29 0.00
CA PRO A 49 -3.13 -11.60 0.14
C PRO A 49 -1.70 -11.43 -0.40
N GLU A 50 -0.79 -11.05 0.49
CA GLU A 50 0.63 -10.94 0.21
C GLU A 50 1.06 -12.30 -0.34
N ASP A 51 1.29 -12.36 -1.66
CA ASP A 51 1.75 -13.55 -2.35
C ASP A 51 2.93 -14.12 -1.57
N ASN A 52 2.85 -15.40 -1.22
CA ASN A 52 3.86 -16.07 -0.41
C ASN A 52 5.28 -15.87 -0.98
N LEU A 53 5.38 -15.63 -2.30
CA LEU A 53 6.61 -15.26 -2.99
C LEU A 53 7.23 -13.95 -2.48
N SER A 54 6.47 -12.85 -2.39
CA SER A 54 6.99 -11.56 -1.88
C SER A 54 7.39 -11.63 -0.41
N LYS A 55 6.71 -12.45 0.40
CA LYS A 55 7.14 -12.69 1.79
C LYS A 55 8.47 -13.44 1.85
N ILE A 56 8.66 -14.43 0.98
CA ILE A 56 9.92 -15.20 0.90
C ILE A 56 11.08 -14.30 0.44
N GLU A 57 10.86 -13.39 -0.51
CA GLU A 57 11.88 -12.42 -0.94
C GLU A 57 12.30 -11.49 0.21
N LYS A 58 11.35 -10.92 0.95
CA LYS A 58 11.64 -10.10 2.15
C LYS A 58 12.43 -10.89 3.20
N LEU A 59 12.08 -12.16 3.43
CA LEU A 59 12.81 -13.02 4.37
C LEU A 59 14.25 -13.28 3.91
N PHE A 60 14.47 -13.43 2.61
CA PHE A 60 15.81 -13.61 2.05
C PHE A 60 16.67 -12.36 2.22
N GLU A 61 16.11 -11.17 1.95
CA GLU A 61 16.81 -9.91 2.22
C GLU A 61 17.19 -9.74 3.69
N LEU A 62 16.30 -10.11 4.62
CA LEU A 62 16.56 -10.03 6.05
C LEU A 62 17.68 -10.99 6.48
N LYS A 63 17.77 -12.17 5.85
CA LYS A 63 18.90 -13.10 6.01
C LYS A 63 20.19 -12.47 5.48
N GLU A 64 20.20 -11.90 4.27
CA GLU A 64 21.39 -11.27 3.69
C GLU A 64 21.87 -10.06 4.52
N LYS A 65 20.94 -9.34 5.15
CA LYS A 65 21.24 -8.25 6.09
C LYS A 65 21.73 -8.75 7.46
N GLY A 66 21.80 -10.08 7.68
CA GLY A 66 22.22 -10.69 8.95
C GLY A 66 21.21 -10.52 10.09
N VAL A 67 19.97 -10.15 9.78
CA VAL A 67 18.87 -9.98 10.75
C VAL A 67 18.26 -11.33 11.14
N LEU A 68 18.33 -12.31 10.24
CA LEU A 68 17.88 -13.69 10.45
C LEU A 68 19.04 -14.65 10.23
N THR A 69 19.09 -15.70 11.05
CA THR A 69 19.99 -16.84 10.82
C THR A 69 19.44 -17.75 9.72
N GLU A 70 20.31 -18.57 9.11
CA GLU A 70 19.92 -19.53 8.06
C GLU A 70 18.80 -20.47 8.54
N GLU A 71 18.86 -20.90 9.79
CA GLU A 71 17.89 -21.81 10.40
C GLU A 71 16.50 -21.17 10.53
N GLU A 72 16.45 -19.90 10.96
CA GLU A 72 15.20 -19.14 11.11
C GLU A 72 14.57 -18.81 9.74
N PHE A 73 15.41 -18.51 8.74
CA PHE A 73 14.95 -18.31 7.36
C PHE A 73 14.29 -19.57 6.80
N ILE A 74 14.92 -20.75 6.98
CA ILE A 74 14.39 -22.03 6.48
C ILE A 74 13.06 -22.38 7.16
N GLN A 75 12.93 -22.19 8.47
CA GLN A 75 11.67 -22.41 9.18
C GLN A 75 10.54 -21.53 8.65
N GLN A 76 10.80 -20.23 8.48
CA GLN A 76 9.78 -19.29 8.01
C GLN A 76 9.40 -19.53 6.54
N LYS A 77 10.38 -19.87 5.69
CA LYS A 77 10.15 -20.26 4.30
C LYS A 77 9.29 -21.52 4.20
N SER A 78 9.58 -22.56 4.99
CA SER A 78 8.79 -23.80 5.00
C SER A 78 7.35 -23.56 5.45
N LYS A 79 7.15 -22.69 6.45
CA LYS A 79 5.83 -22.32 6.95
C LYS A 79 4.98 -21.56 5.92
N LEU A 80 5.62 -20.73 5.09
CA LEU A 80 4.97 -19.98 4.01
C LEU A 80 4.62 -20.84 2.79
N LEU A 81 5.36 -21.93 2.56
CA LEU A 81 5.19 -22.80 1.39
C LEU A 81 4.18 -23.94 1.62
N ASN A 82 3.98 -24.36 2.87
CA ASN A 82 3.06 -25.43 3.27
C ASN A 82 1.69 -24.92 3.76
N GLN A 83 1.35 -23.66 3.47
CA GLN A 83 0.08 -23.04 3.89
C GLN A 83 -1.03 -23.25 2.86
#